data_AF-A0A836C4K7-F1
#
_entry.id   AF-A0A836C4K7-F1
#
_cell.length_a   1.000
_cell.length_b   1.000
_cell.length_c   1.000
_cell.angle_alpha   90.00
_cell.angle_beta   90.00
_cell.angle_gamma   90.00
#
_symmetry.space_group_name_H-M   'P 1'
#
loop_
_entity.id
_entity.type
_entity.pdbx_description
1 polymer ?
#
loop_
_entity_poly.entity_id
_entity_poly.type
_entity_poly.pdbx_seq_one_letter_code
_entity_poly.pdbx_strand_id
1 'polypeptide(L)'
;MIACSSVINLAVLVALAFTLCEGARDEAVERLIGWKGESYKPESVAGDESQHASLYSSNETGRKGWIQTISWKPRATVYHNFLSDREARHIIDLAKYQMKRSQVVPTNDSNGGAIDDIRTSFGTFLRRNADPIIRAIEQRLSLWSHIPISHQEDMQVLRYGVSNKYGPHLDGLERVASVLMYLVAPEEGGETAFTDSRWAHPDIAEQAGAANFSACARGHVAFKPRRGDALLFWDTAPDFLTDDVHAMHTGCPVVKGVKWNAVTWIHGKPFQPEWYERALKEPYEVPPDPGLCTNAHAMCDEWAKKGECENNKGYMMGDDDSLGNCRLACKACLECDERDKNCLRVNREASGYLHFNETELQGL
;
A
#
# COMPACT_ATOMS: atom_id res chain seq x y z
N MET A 1 -74.60 9.40 50.45
CA MET A 1 -74.98 10.82 50.60
C MET A 1 -73.72 11.66 50.49
N ILE A 2 -73.65 12.46 49.42
CA ILE A 2 -72.93 13.74 49.22
C ILE A 2 -71.41 13.79 49.43
N ALA A 3 -70.77 14.34 48.40
CA ALA A 3 -69.35 14.59 48.18
C ALA A 3 -68.84 15.93 48.72
N CYS A 4 -67.51 16.06 48.84
CA CYS A 4 -66.67 17.19 48.40
C CYS A 4 -65.20 16.81 48.67
N SER A 5 -64.40 16.51 47.64
CA SER A 5 -63.56 17.44 46.88
C SER A 5 -62.48 18.15 47.71
N SER A 6 -61.22 17.75 47.55
CA SER A 6 -60.17 18.56 46.89
C SER A 6 -58.78 17.92 47.02
N VAL A 7 -58.05 17.99 45.92
CA VAL A 7 -56.75 17.37 45.59
C VAL A 7 -55.60 18.16 46.21
N ILE A 8 -54.64 17.50 46.88
CA ILE A 8 -53.25 17.99 47.02
C ILE A 8 -52.27 16.81 46.92
N ASN A 9 -51.24 17.02 46.10
CA ASN A 9 -50.22 16.12 45.58
C ASN A 9 -49.55 15.16 46.59
N LEU A 10 -49.46 13.89 46.18
CA LEU A 10 -48.63 12.85 46.76
C LEU A 10 -47.29 12.79 45.99
N ALA A 11 -46.24 13.37 46.54
CA ALA A 11 -44.87 13.14 46.10
C ALA A 11 -43.92 13.18 47.30
N VAL A 12 -43.97 12.12 48.10
CA VAL A 12 -42.96 11.75 49.11
C VAL A 12 -42.68 10.26 48.90
N LEU A 13 -41.41 9.86 48.97
CA LEU A 13 -40.76 8.60 48.55
C LEU A 13 -40.21 8.76 47.13
N VAL A 14 -38.90 8.95 46.89
CA VAL A 14 -37.75 8.27 47.50
C VAL A 14 -36.54 9.20 47.46
N ALA A 15 -36.17 9.73 48.63
CA ALA A 15 -34.85 10.29 48.87
C ALA A 15 -33.99 9.18 49.48
N LEU A 16 -33.19 8.49 48.66
CA LEU A 16 -32.06 7.64 49.08
C LEU A 16 -31.33 7.08 47.84
N ALA A 17 -30.65 7.97 47.10
CA ALA A 17 -29.54 7.62 46.18
C ALA A 17 -28.76 8.86 45.67
N PHE A 18 -28.69 9.96 46.43
CA PHE A 18 -28.00 11.20 46.00
C PHE A 18 -26.66 11.44 46.70
N THR A 19 -25.85 10.39 46.85
CA THR A 19 -24.43 10.52 47.19
C THR A 19 -23.68 9.39 46.50
N LEU A 20 -22.74 9.78 45.63
CA LEU A 20 -21.85 8.97 44.76
C LEU A 20 -22.18 9.02 43.25
N CYS A 21 -22.14 10.22 42.65
CA CYS A 21 -21.67 10.43 41.27
C CYS A 21 -21.50 11.93 40.97
N GLU A 22 -20.65 12.62 41.73
CA GLU A 22 -20.03 13.85 41.27
C GLU A 22 -18.65 13.48 40.73
N GLY A 23 -18.57 13.23 39.42
CA GLY A 23 -17.31 12.90 38.76
C GLY A 23 -17.51 12.14 37.45
N ALA A 24 -18.03 12.83 36.43
CA ALA A 24 -17.80 12.55 35.00
C ALA A 24 -18.91 13.21 34.15
N ARG A 25 -18.86 14.54 34.01
CA ARG A 25 -19.49 15.25 32.89
C ARG A 25 -18.60 16.41 32.48
N ASP A 26 -17.46 16.07 31.89
CA ASP A 26 -16.88 16.96 30.88
C ASP A 26 -17.46 16.52 29.55
N GLU A 27 -18.41 17.30 29.05
CA GLU A 27 -18.81 17.27 27.66
C GLU A 27 -17.58 17.64 26.83
N ALA A 28 -16.88 16.63 26.31
CA ALA A 28 -15.99 16.79 25.18
C ALA A 28 -16.86 17.20 23.98
N VAL A 29 -17.13 18.50 23.87
CA VAL A 29 -17.58 19.11 22.62
C VAL A 29 -16.55 18.70 21.58
N GLU A 30 -16.95 17.85 20.62
CA GLU A 30 -16.17 17.61 19.42
C GLU A 30 -15.88 18.96 18.78
N ARG A 31 -14.67 19.47 19.02
CA ARG A 31 -14.17 20.67 18.36
C ARG A 31 -13.77 20.26 16.95
N LEU A 32 -14.75 20.23 16.06
CA LEU A 32 -14.49 20.28 14.63
C LEU A 32 -13.71 21.56 14.34
N ILE A 33 -12.44 21.39 13.95
CA ILE A 33 -11.57 22.48 13.53
C ILE A 33 -12.22 23.15 12.31
N GLY A 34 -12.49 24.46 12.42
CA GLY A 34 -12.94 25.30 11.29
C GLY A 34 -14.37 25.84 11.35
N TRP A 35 -15.23 25.40 12.29
CA TRP A 35 -16.62 25.88 12.30
C TRP A 35 -16.79 27.33 12.79
N LYS A 36 -15.81 27.87 13.53
CA LYS A 36 -15.80 29.27 14.00
C LYS A 36 -14.87 30.21 13.22
N GLY A 37 -14.35 29.80 12.05
CA GLY A 37 -13.44 30.63 11.26
C GLY A 37 -12.03 30.74 11.83
N GLU A 38 -11.63 29.82 12.72
CA GLU A 38 -10.25 29.70 13.16
C GLU A 38 -9.41 29.13 12.01
N SER A 39 -8.41 29.90 11.56
CA SER A 39 -7.41 29.42 10.61
C SER A 39 -6.49 28.43 11.32
N TYR A 40 -6.27 27.28 10.70
CA TYR A 40 -5.35 26.25 11.20
C TYR A 40 -3.95 26.85 11.42
N LYS A 41 -3.51 26.91 12.68
CA LYS A 41 -2.17 27.32 13.08
C LYS A 41 -1.37 26.06 13.47
N PRO A 42 -0.47 25.56 12.61
CA PRO A 42 0.24 24.30 12.85
C PRO A 42 1.17 24.35 14.07
N GLU A 43 1.54 25.54 14.54
CA GLU A 43 2.48 25.74 15.65
C GLU A 43 1.89 25.39 17.02
N SER A 44 0.56 25.38 17.18
CA SER A 44 -0.09 25.14 18.50
C SER A 44 -0.29 23.65 18.84
N VAL A 45 0.11 22.73 17.96
CA VAL A 45 0.05 21.27 18.16
C VAL A 45 1.44 20.69 18.43
N ALA A 46 2.49 21.52 18.45
CA ALA A 46 3.85 21.10 18.77
C ALA A 46 4.02 20.86 20.28
N GLY A 47 3.45 19.76 20.77
CA GLY A 47 3.92 19.09 21.98
C GLY A 47 5.12 18.21 21.64
N ASP A 48 6.19 18.37 22.40
CA ASP A 48 7.45 17.59 22.43
C ASP A 48 7.95 17.06 21.06
N GLU A 49 8.83 17.84 20.43
CA GLU A 49 9.43 17.62 19.11
C GLU A 49 10.19 16.29 18.95
N SER A 50 10.37 15.50 20.01
CA SER A 50 11.16 14.26 19.99
C SER A 50 10.40 13.01 19.50
N GLN A 51 9.05 13.01 19.47
CA GLN A 51 8.27 11.80 19.11
C GLN A 51 7.44 11.92 17.81
N HIS A 52 7.30 13.13 17.24
CA HIS A 52 6.41 13.38 16.09
C HIS A 52 7.12 13.64 14.75
N ALA A 53 8.45 13.53 14.69
CA ALA A 53 9.24 13.72 13.45
C ALA A 53 8.87 12.74 12.30
N SER A 54 8.04 11.74 12.57
CA SER A 54 7.63 10.68 11.63
C SER A 54 6.43 11.04 10.74
N LEU A 55 5.55 11.96 11.20
CA LEU A 55 4.32 12.29 10.45
C LEU A 55 4.58 13.26 9.29
N TYR A 56 5.63 14.06 9.40
CA TYR A 56 6.12 14.90 8.33
C TYR A 56 7.27 14.17 7.65
N SER A 57 7.09 13.78 6.38
CA SER A 57 8.23 13.45 5.54
C SER A 57 9.09 14.71 5.45
N SER A 58 10.08 14.82 6.32
CA SER A 58 11.14 15.81 6.17
C SER A 58 11.99 15.29 5.03
N ASN A 59 11.53 15.53 3.81
CA ASN A 59 12.34 15.31 2.64
C ASN A 59 13.66 16.05 2.89
N GLU A 60 14.81 15.37 2.82
CA GLU A 60 16.12 15.97 3.14
C GLU A 60 16.41 17.22 2.27
N THR A 61 15.65 17.38 1.19
CA THR A 61 15.64 18.52 0.27
C THR A 61 14.84 19.74 0.76
N GLY A 62 14.13 19.67 1.90
CA GLY A 62 13.31 20.77 2.45
C GLY A 62 12.05 21.12 1.63
N ARG A 63 11.68 20.30 0.63
CA ARG A 63 10.51 20.57 -0.21
C ARG A 63 9.21 20.18 0.51
N LYS A 64 8.38 21.18 0.81
CA LYS A 64 7.03 20.97 1.34
C LYS A 64 6.17 20.25 0.31
N GLY A 65 5.52 19.17 0.73
CA GLY A 65 4.57 18.47 -0.12
C GLY A 65 3.32 19.30 -0.41
N TRP A 66 2.70 19.07 -1.57
CA TRP A 66 1.48 19.76 -2.00
C TRP A 66 0.61 18.86 -2.87
N ILE A 67 -0.69 19.15 -2.94
CA ILE A 67 -1.67 18.30 -3.62
C ILE A 67 -2.18 18.99 -4.90
N GLN A 68 -2.18 18.28 -6.01
CA GLN A 68 -2.75 18.68 -7.29
C GLN A 68 -3.95 17.82 -7.66
N THR A 69 -5.12 18.42 -7.90
CA THR A 69 -6.25 17.70 -8.51
C THR A 69 -6.05 17.63 -10.01
N ILE A 70 -5.97 16.41 -10.57
CA ILE A 70 -5.78 16.19 -12.01
C ILE A 70 -7.09 15.80 -12.71
N SER A 71 -8.05 15.23 -11.98
CA SER A 71 -9.37 14.89 -12.51
C SER A 71 -10.45 14.90 -11.43
N TRP A 72 -11.68 15.18 -11.86
CA TRP A 72 -12.90 14.98 -11.08
C TRP A 72 -13.69 13.73 -11.51
N LYS A 73 -13.35 13.15 -12.67
CA LYS A 73 -13.93 11.93 -13.23
C LYS A 73 -12.81 11.10 -13.90
N PRO A 74 -12.19 10.14 -13.18
CA PRO A 74 -12.45 9.83 -11.78
C PRO A 74 -11.90 10.93 -10.86
N ARG A 75 -12.29 10.94 -9.59
CA ARG A 75 -11.63 11.81 -8.62
C ARG A 75 -10.19 11.35 -8.47
N ALA A 76 -9.24 12.16 -8.93
CA ALA A 76 -7.82 11.82 -8.90
C ALA A 76 -6.97 13.03 -8.50
N THR A 77 -6.10 12.81 -7.52
CA THR A 77 -5.21 13.82 -6.94
C THR A 77 -3.79 13.28 -6.80
N VAL A 78 -2.80 14.10 -7.12
CA VAL A 78 -1.39 13.80 -6.91
C VAL A 78 -0.91 14.53 -5.68
N TYR A 79 -0.27 13.83 -4.75
CA TYR A 79 0.48 14.42 -3.65
C TYR A 79 1.97 14.42 -4.04
N HIS A 80 2.47 15.61 -4.36
CA HIS A 80 3.88 15.81 -4.69
C HIS A 80 4.76 15.78 -3.45
N ASN A 81 5.92 15.12 -3.55
CA ASN A 81 6.84 14.89 -2.43
C ASN A 81 6.17 14.19 -1.23
N PHE A 82 5.36 13.17 -1.50
CA PHE A 82 4.70 12.36 -0.48
C PHE A 82 5.67 11.47 0.31
N LEU A 83 6.61 10.84 -0.39
CA LEU A 83 7.71 10.07 0.20
C LEU A 83 9.02 10.85 0.11
N SER A 84 9.84 10.69 1.14
CA SER A 84 11.27 10.99 1.07
C SER A 84 12.01 9.89 0.31
N ASP A 85 13.21 10.21 -0.18
CA ASP A 85 14.08 9.22 -0.81
C ASP A 85 14.41 8.06 0.18
N ARG A 86 14.61 8.36 1.46
CA ARG A 86 14.82 7.33 2.49
C ARG A 86 13.64 6.37 2.62
N GLU A 87 12.40 6.88 2.63
CA GLU A 87 11.19 6.06 2.69
C GLU A 87 11.04 5.20 1.42
N ALA A 88 11.25 5.79 0.25
CA ALA A 88 11.19 5.06 -1.02
C ALA A 88 12.24 3.94 -1.08
N ARG A 89 13.46 4.25 -0.63
CA ARG A 89 14.56 3.28 -0.54
C ARG A 89 14.22 2.13 0.40
N HIS A 90 13.70 2.47 1.57
CA HIS A 90 13.34 1.50 2.60
C HIS A 90 12.28 0.49 2.11
N ILE A 91 11.25 0.96 1.41
CA ILE A 91 10.24 0.08 0.78
C ILE A 91 10.91 -0.92 -0.18
N ILE A 92 11.83 -0.44 -1.03
CA ILE A 92 12.53 -1.30 -2.00
C ILE A 92 13.43 -2.32 -1.28
N ASP A 93 14.15 -1.90 -0.23
CA ASP A 93 15.06 -2.79 0.50
C ASP A 93 14.31 -3.94 1.20
N LEU A 94 13.09 -3.70 1.70
CA LEU A 94 12.22 -4.75 2.23
C LEU A 94 11.70 -5.69 1.14
N ALA A 95 11.39 -5.17 -0.05
CA ALA A 95 10.71 -5.91 -1.10
C ALA A 95 11.66 -6.70 -2.04
N LYS A 96 12.85 -6.17 -2.31
CA LYS A 96 13.67 -6.52 -3.49
C LYS A 96 13.99 -8.00 -3.67
N TYR A 97 14.15 -8.76 -2.58
CA TYR A 97 14.46 -10.19 -2.65
C TYR A 97 13.23 -11.09 -2.78
N GLN A 98 12.05 -10.56 -2.51
CA GLN A 98 10.78 -11.32 -2.52
C GLN A 98 9.95 -11.06 -3.78
N MET A 99 10.52 -10.39 -4.78
CA MET A 99 9.83 -10.03 -6.01
C MET A 99 9.68 -11.24 -6.93
N LYS A 100 8.45 -11.68 -7.18
CA LYS A 100 8.12 -12.73 -8.17
C LYS A 100 7.31 -12.15 -9.32
N ARG A 101 7.19 -12.90 -10.43
CA ARG A 101 6.35 -12.51 -11.57
C ARG A 101 4.91 -12.30 -11.10
N SER A 102 4.35 -11.11 -11.32
CA SER A 102 2.99 -10.80 -10.87
C SER A 102 1.92 -11.65 -11.58
N GLN A 103 0.97 -12.14 -10.82
CA GLN A 103 -0.21 -12.86 -11.32
C GLN A 103 -1.43 -11.92 -11.41
N VAL A 104 -2.45 -12.34 -12.16
CA VAL A 104 -3.80 -11.74 -12.19
C VAL A 104 -4.82 -12.75 -11.69
N VAL A 105 -5.93 -12.29 -11.11
CA VAL A 105 -7.06 -13.18 -10.81
C VAL A 105 -7.72 -13.57 -12.15
N PRO A 106 -7.79 -14.86 -12.51
CA PRO A 106 -8.41 -15.30 -13.75
C PRO A 106 -9.90 -14.93 -13.76
N THR A 107 -10.44 -14.57 -14.92
CA THR A 107 -11.88 -14.30 -15.09
C THR A 107 -12.74 -15.57 -15.03
N ASN A 108 -12.10 -16.74 -15.02
CA ASN A 108 -12.75 -18.04 -14.95
C ASN A 108 -12.48 -18.59 -13.55
N ASP A 109 -13.48 -19.19 -12.89
CA ASP A 109 -13.52 -19.57 -11.46
C ASP A 109 -12.43 -20.54 -10.93
N SER A 110 -11.26 -20.65 -11.59
CA SER A 110 -10.07 -21.26 -11.01
C SER A 110 -9.56 -20.42 -9.83
N ASN A 111 -9.66 -20.98 -8.63
CA ASN A 111 -8.92 -20.51 -7.46
C ASN A 111 -7.41 -20.59 -7.73
N GLY A 112 -6.79 -19.45 -8.06
CA GLY A 112 -5.35 -19.30 -8.24
C GLY A 112 -5.03 -18.14 -9.19
N GLY A 113 -3.98 -17.38 -8.93
CA GLY A 113 -3.54 -16.34 -9.85
C GLY A 113 -2.94 -16.94 -11.13
N ALA A 114 -3.20 -16.32 -12.29
CA ALA A 114 -2.58 -16.69 -13.56
C ALA A 114 -1.50 -15.69 -13.97
N ILE A 115 -0.40 -16.18 -14.55
CA ILE A 115 0.54 -15.31 -15.27
C ILE A 115 -0.12 -14.90 -16.59
N ASP A 116 -0.25 -13.60 -16.81
CA ASP A 116 -0.92 -13.03 -17.99
C ASP A 116 -0.07 -11.90 -18.61
N ASP A 117 -0.23 -11.67 -19.92
CA ASP A 117 0.41 -10.61 -20.69
C ASP A 117 -0.18 -9.21 -20.43
N ILE A 118 -1.33 -9.16 -19.74
CA ILE A 118 -1.97 -7.93 -19.28
C ILE A 118 -1.15 -7.28 -18.18
N ARG A 119 -0.65 -8.05 -17.21
CA ARG A 119 0.19 -7.56 -16.10
C ARG A 119 1.55 -8.23 -16.15
N THR A 120 2.56 -7.50 -16.59
CA THR A 120 3.91 -8.02 -16.84
C THR A 120 4.97 -7.62 -15.82
N SER A 121 4.53 -7.06 -14.68
CA SER A 121 5.40 -6.67 -13.57
C SER A 121 5.95 -7.85 -12.78
N PHE A 122 6.93 -7.54 -11.94
CA PHE A 122 7.28 -8.32 -10.75
C PHE A 122 6.71 -7.63 -9.52
N GLY A 123 6.34 -8.39 -8.48
CA GLY A 123 5.80 -7.82 -7.26
C GLY A 123 5.92 -8.69 -6.03
N THR A 124 5.68 -8.05 -4.89
CA THR A 124 5.56 -8.67 -3.57
C THR A 124 4.66 -7.81 -2.68
N PHE A 125 4.35 -8.29 -1.48
CA PHE A 125 3.56 -7.56 -0.50
C PHE A 125 4.36 -7.31 0.77
N LEU A 126 4.26 -6.09 1.30
CA LEU A 126 4.73 -5.74 2.63
C LEU A 126 3.54 -5.71 3.57
N ARG A 127 3.62 -6.49 4.65
CA ARG A 127 2.56 -6.58 5.65
C ARG A 127 2.27 -5.21 6.26
N ARG A 128 1.00 -4.92 6.54
CA ARG A 128 0.65 -3.73 7.32
C ARG A 128 1.40 -3.69 8.64
N ASN A 129 1.77 -2.49 9.09
CA ASN A 129 2.57 -2.31 10.30
C ASN A 129 3.85 -3.17 10.31
N ALA A 130 4.51 -3.35 9.16
CA ALA A 130 5.74 -4.13 9.07
C ALA A 130 6.82 -3.56 10.01
N ASP A 131 7.01 -2.25 9.98
CA ASP A 131 7.95 -1.54 10.84
C ASP A 131 7.53 -0.08 11.06
N PRO A 132 8.26 0.69 11.89
CA PRO A 132 7.90 2.08 12.16
C PRO A 132 7.88 3.01 10.94
N ILE A 133 8.67 2.75 9.90
CA ILE A 133 8.70 3.57 8.68
C ILE A 133 7.48 3.26 7.83
N ILE A 134 7.18 1.97 7.61
CA ILE A 134 5.97 1.55 6.89
C ILE A 134 4.71 2.07 7.58
N ARG A 135 4.63 1.94 8.91
CA ARG A 135 3.51 2.49 9.69
C ARG A 135 3.35 4.00 9.53
N ALA A 136 4.45 4.75 9.45
CA ALA A 136 4.40 6.20 9.25
C ALA A 136 3.80 6.58 7.89
N ILE A 137 4.14 5.81 6.85
CA ILE A 137 3.60 5.96 5.50
C ILE A 137 2.10 5.62 5.50
N GLU A 138 1.70 4.51 6.13
CA GLU A 138 0.29 4.11 6.28
C GLU A 138 -0.56 5.16 7.02
N GLN A 139 0.00 5.76 8.08
CA GLN A 139 -0.62 6.89 8.79
C GLN A 139 -0.80 8.09 7.87
N ARG A 140 0.21 8.43 7.07
CA ARG A 140 0.13 9.54 6.10
C ARG A 140 -0.91 9.28 5.01
N LEU A 141 -1.01 8.03 4.52
CA LEU A 141 -2.05 7.59 3.60
C LEU A 141 -3.44 7.75 4.24
N SER A 142 -3.59 7.34 5.50
CA SER A 142 -4.85 7.46 6.25
C SER A 142 -5.29 8.92 6.44
N LEU A 143 -4.34 9.80 6.76
CA LEU A 143 -4.59 11.24 6.90
C LEU A 143 -5.01 11.89 5.57
N TRP A 144 -4.43 11.45 4.45
CA TRP A 144 -4.75 12.00 3.13
C TRP A 144 -6.07 11.47 2.56
N SER A 145 -6.33 10.17 2.70
CA SER A 145 -7.56 9.53 2.22
C SER A 145 -8.76 9.77 3.13
N HIS A 146 -8.51 10.17 4.39
CA HIS A 146 -9.50 10.23 5.47
C HIS A 146 -10.14 8.87 5.82
N ILE A 147 -9.43 7.77 5.53
CA ILE A 147 -9.88 6.41 5.86
C ILE A 147 -8.87 5.74 6.81
N PRO A 148 -9.31 5.09 7.90
CA PRO A 148 -8.40 4.45 8.86
C PRO A 148 -7.47 3.40 8.25
N ILE A 149 -6.28 3.21 8.86
CA ILE A 149 -5.29 2.20 8.43
C ILE A 149 -5.87 0.78 8.41
N SER A 150 -6.82 0.48 9.30
CA SER A 150 -7.47 -0.84 9.36
C SER A 150 -8.25 -1.20 8.08
N HIS A 151 -8.51 -0.25 7.19
CA HIS A 151 -9.16 -0.46 5.89
C HIS A 151 -8.16 -0.64 4.75
N GLN A 152 -6.88 -0.38 4.99
CA GLN A 152 -5.83 -0.56 3.99
C GLN A 152 -5.56 -2.06 3.80
N GLU A 153 -5.19 -2.47 2.60
CA GLU A 153 -4.55 -3.77 2.35
C GLU A 153 -3.05 -3.70 2.67
N ASP A 154 -2.38 -4.85 2.62
CA ASP A 154 -0.92 -4.91 2.63
C ASP A 154 -0.35 -4.16 1.40
N MET A 155 0.77 -3.46 1.59
CA MET A 155 1.36 -2.61 0.55
C MET A 155 1.97 -3.49 -0.54
N GLN A 156 1.45 -3.38 -1.76
CA GLN A 156 1.98 -4.12 -2.90
C GLN A 156 3.12 -3.35 -3.56
N VAL A 157 4.33 -3.90 -3.56
CA VAL A 157 5.50 -3.30 -4.25
C VAL A 157 5.65 -3.94 -5.61
N LEU A 158 5.87 -3.12 -6.64
CA LEU A 158 5.89 -3.51 -8.04
C LEU A 158 7.10 -2.93 -8.77
N ARG A 159 7.65 -3.74 -9.69
CA ARG A 159 8.74 -3.38 -10.58
C ARG A 159 8.34 -3.65 -12.03
N TYR A 160 8.47 -2.63 -12.86
CA TYR A 160 8.26 -2.68 -14.31
C TYR A 160 9.58 -2.35 -15.01
N GLY A 161 10.13 -3.31 -15.73
CA GLY A 161 11.21 -3.07 -16.70
C GLY A 161 10.68 -2.59 -18.04
N VAL A 162 11.59 -2.34 -18.98
CA VAL A 162 11.24 -2.00 -20.36
C VAL A 162 10.20 -2.98 -20.92
N SER A 163 9.19 -2.45 -21.61
CA SER A 163 7.99 -3.11 -22.13
C SER A 163 6.97 -3.62 -21.10
N ASN A 164 7.32 -3.73 -19.81
CA ASN A 164 6.35 -4.16 -18.80
C ASN A 164 5.24 -3.12 -18.64
N LYS A 165 4.01 -3.62 -18.45
CA LYS A 165 2.77 -2.83 -18.41
C LYS A 165 1.74 -3.47 -17.49
N TYR A 166 0.67 -2.73 -17.23
CA TYR A 166 -0.58 -3.27 -16.72
C TYR A 166 -1.71 -2.73 -17.61
N GLY A 167 -2.39 -3.60 -18.36
CA GLY A 167 -3.51 -3.19 -19.20
C GLY A 167 -4.67 -2.55 -18.41
N PRO A 168 -5.64 -1.94 -19.12
CA PRO A 168 -6.78 -1.27 -18.49
C PRO A 168 -7.57 -2.19 -17.55
N HIS A 169 -7.78 -1.74 -16.32
CA HIS A 169 -8.56 -2.44 -15.30
C HIS A 169 -9.22 -1.46 -14.32
N LEU A 170 -10.21 -1.98 -13.59
CA LEU A 170 -10.69 -1.39 -12.35
C LEU A 170 -10.01 -2.13 -11.19
N ASP A 171 -9.67 -1.41 -10.12
CA ASP A 171 -9.06 -2.02 -8.94
C ASP A 171 -10.06 -2.77 -8.07
N GLY A 172 -11.35 -2.73 -8.42
CA GLY A 172 -12.53 -3.21 -7.68
C GLY A 172 -12.36 -4.54 -6.94
N LEU A 173 -13.22 -4.74 -5.92
CA LEU A 173 -13.29 -5.79 -4.88
C LEU A 173 -13.57 -5.10 -3.53
N GLU A 174 -14.67 -4.33 -3.42
CA GLU A 174 -15.03 -3.51 -2.23
C GLU A 174 -14.04 -2.37 -1.86
N ARG A 175 -13.02 -2.17 -2.70
CA ARG A 175 -12.06 -1.06 -2.62
C ARG A 175 -12.75 0.23 -3.04
N VAL A 176 -12.58 1.28 -2.24
CA VAL A 176 -13.15 2.61 -2.48
C VAL A 176 -12.12 3.59 -3.03
N ALA A 177 -10.84 3.35 -2.76
CA ALA A 177 -9.73 4.19 -3.17
C ALA A 177 -8.43 3.42 -3.29
N SER A 178 -7.55 3.96 -4.13
CA SER A 178 -6.26 3.35 -4.47
C SER A 178 -5.17 4.42 -4.46
N VAL A 179 -4.05 4.13 -3.79
CA VAL A 179 -2.89 5.03 -3.74
C VAL A 179 -1.66 4.38 -4.36
N LEU A 180 -1.13 4.99 -5.40
CA LEU A 180 0.08 4.58 -6.11
C LEU A 180 1.22 5.52 -5.73
N MET A 181 2.20 5.03 -4.99
CA MET A 181 3.41 5.75 -4.58
C MET A 181 4.56 5.41 -5.53
N TYR A 182 5.18 6.41 -6.15
CA TYR A 182 6.24 6.19 -7.14
C TYR A 182 7.62 6.21 -6.47
N LEU A 183 8.27 5.06 -6.38
CA LEU A 183 9.54 4.85 -5.68
C LEU A 183 10.75 5.13 -6.60
N VAL A 184 10.64 4.75 -7.87
CA VAL A 184 11.59 5.07 -8.93
C VAL A 184 10.80 5.41 -10.18
N ALA A 185 11.13 6.54 -10.81
CA ALA A 185 10.50 6.99 -12.04
C ALA A 185 11.30 6.50 -13.26
N PRO A 186 10.64 5.94 -14.29
CA PRO A 186 11.30 5.63 -15.54
C PRO A 186 11.64 6.91 -16.29
N GLU A 187 12.60 6.82 -17.19
CA GLU A 187 13.02 7.95 -18.05
C GLU A 187 11.92 8.28 -19.08
N GLU A 188 11.32 7.24 -19.66
CA GLU A 188 10.24 7.34 -20.66
C GLU A 188 9.18 6.26 -20.46
N GLY A 189 7.91 6.62 -20.69
CA GLY A 189 6.75 5.74 -20.47
C GLY A 189 6.39 5.56 -18.99
N GLY A 190 5.68 4.48 -18.67
CA GLY A 190 5.31 4.13 -17.30
C GLY A 190 4.21 4.99 -16.67
N GLU A 191 3.54 5.83 -17.43
CA GLU A 191 2.43 6.67 -16.95
C GLU A 191 1.31 5.83 -16.33
N THR A 192 0.62 6.40 -15.33
CA THR A 192 -0.71 5.91 -14.93
C THR A 192 -1.73 6.74 -15.66
N ALA A 193 -2.55 6.14 -16.53
CA ALA A 193 -3.53 6.84 -17.35
C ALA A 193 -4.95 6.31 -17.13
N PHE A 194 -5.94 7.22 -17.10
CA PHE A 194 -7.35 6.90 -16.93
C PHE A 194 -8.06 6.92 -18.29
N THR A 195 -8.53 5.76 -18.75
CA THR A 195 -8.90 5.57 -20.17
C THR A 195 -10.17 6.31 -20.58
N ASP A 196 -11.07 6.57 -19.64
CA ASP A 196 -12.27 7.39 -19.86
C ASP A 196 -12.33 8.52 -18.81
N SER A 197 -11.65 9.63 -19.10
CA SER A 197 -11.44 10.69 -18.11
C SER A 197 -11.34 12.08 -18.74
N ARG A 198 -11.46 13.11 -17.91
CA ARG A 198 -11.29 14.52 -18.31
C ARG A 198 -10.45 15.27 -17.30
N TRP A 199 -9.53 16.09 -17.79
CA TRP A 199 -8.70 16.95 -16.96
C TRP A 199 -9.56 17.89 -16.11
N ALA A 200 -9.16 18.08 -14.85
CA ALA A 200 -9.87 18.95 -13.92
C ALA A 200 -9.92 20.42 -14.37
N HIS A 201 -8.93 20.87 -15.16
CA HIS A 201 -8.84 22.24 -15.66
C HIS A 201 -8.15 22.29 -17.04
N PRO A 202 -8.55 23.19 -17.96
CA PRO A 202 -7.91 23.36 -19.28
C PRO A 202 -6.40 23.60 -19.19
N ASP A 203 -5.93 24.42 -18.26
CA ASP A 203 -4.50 24.70 -18.09
C ASP A 203 -3.68 23.43 -17.76
N ILE A 204 -4.27 22.51 -16.99
CA ILE A 204 -3.62 21.22 -16.68
C ILE A 204 -3.59 20.35 -17.94
N ALA A 205 -4.66 20.37 -18.74
CA ALA A 205 -4.72 19.65 -20.00
C ALA A 205 -3.67 20.17 -21.01
N GLU A 206 -3.47 21.49 -21.08
CA GLU A 206 -2.45 22.10 -21.94
C GLU A 206 -1.03 21.73 -21.49
N GLN A 207 -0.76 21.81 -20.18
CA GLN A 207 0.52 21.38 -19.60
C GLN A 207 0.78 19.90 -19.86
N ALA A 208 -0.23 19.05 -19.75
CA ALA A 208 -0.14 17.63 -20.06
C ALA A 208 0.06 17.37 -21.55
N GLY A 209 -0.56 18.17 -22.44
CA GLY A 209 -0.33 18.10 -23.88
C GLY A 209 1.10 18.47 -24.29
N ALA A 210 1.73 19.38 -23.54
CA ALA A 210 3.15 19.71 -23.69
C ALA A 210 4.08 18.70 -22.99
N ALA A 211 3.57 17.92 -22.04
CA ALA A 211 4.31 16.83 -21.43
C ALA A 211 4.49 15.71 -22.46
N ASN A 212 5.72 15.28 -22.67
CA ASN A 212 6.09 14.22 -23.63
C ASN A 212 5.55 12.85 -23.19
N PHE A 213 4.22 12.68 -23.23
CA PHE A 213 3.50 11.47 -22.87
C PHE A 213 3.62 10.41 -23.96
N SER A 214 3.73 9.17 -23.52
CA SER A 214 3.67 8.00 -24.39
C SER A 214 2.36 7.93 -25.15
N ALA A 215 2.33 7.16 -26.24
CA ALA A 215 1.12 6.95 -27.03
C ALA A 215 -0.02 6.33 -26.20
N CYS A 216 0.30 5.61 -25.12
CA CYS A 216 -0.66 5.03 -24.20
C CYS A 216 -1.37 6.08 -23.32
N ALA A 217 -0.66 7.12 -22.90
CA ALA A 217 -1.19 8.16 -22.01
C ALA A 217 -1.80 9.35 -22.76
N ARG A 218 -1.41 9.57 -24.01
CA ARG A 218 -1.83 10.72 -24.80
C ARG A 218 -3.35 10.71 -25.03
N GLY A 219 -4.00 11.84 -24.74
CA GLY A 219 -5.45 12.00 -24.89
C GLY A 219 -6.26 11.60 -23.66
N HIS A 220 -5.60 11.10 -22.61
CA HIS A 220 -6.21 10.72 -21.33
C HIS A 220 -5.73 11.64 -20.21
N VAL A 221 -6.45 11.69 -19.10
CA VAL A 221 -5.84 12.15 -17.84
C VAL A 221 -4.77 11.13 -17.47
N ALA A 222 -3.54 11.59 -17.30
CA ALA A 222 -2.44 10.71 -16.95
C ALA A 222 -1.43 11.41 -16.04
N PHE A 223 -0.80 10.62 -15.19
CA PHE A 223 0.31 11.07 -14.38
C PHE A 223 1.62 10.40 -14.84
N LYS A 224 2.61 11.23 -15.18
CA LYS A 224 3.97 10.75 -15.43
C LYS A 224 4.68 10.54 -14.08
N PRO A 225 5.15 9.32 -13.76
CA PRO A 225 5.77 9.04 -12.48
C PRO A 225 6.90 10.00 -12.17
N ARG A 226 6.95 10.41 -10.91
CA ARG A 226 8.03 11.19 -10.34
C ARG A 226 8.35 10.58 -8.99
N ARG A 227 9.63 10.32 -8.75
CA ARG A 227 10.11 9.74 -7.50
C ARG A 227 9.62 10.57 -6.31
N GLY A 228 9.03 9.90 -5.32
CA GLY A 228 8.49 10.52 -4.13
C GLY A 228 7.04 11.01 -4.25
N ASP A 229 6.48 11.13 -5.45
CA ASP A 229 5.07 11.52 -5.62
C ASP A 229 4.14 10.32 -5.36
N ALA A 230 2.90 10.61 -4.99
CA ALA A 230 1.83 9.61 -4.86
C ALA A 230 0.57 10.06 -5.60
N LEU A 231 -0.11 9.13 -6.27
CA LEU A 231 -1.39 9.34 -6.95
C LEU A 231 -2.50 8.62 -6.16
N LEU A 232 -3.48 9.37 -5.68
CA LEU A 232 -4.71 8.84 -5.10
C LEU A 232 -5.83 9.01 -6.12
N PHE A 233 -6.56 7.93 -6.40
CA PHE A 233 -7.83 8.00 -7.10
C PHE A 233 -8.90 7.18 -6.39
N TRP A 234 -10.15 7.52 -6.66
CA TRP A 234 -11.30 6.86 -6.07
C TRP A 234 -11.94 5.90 -7.06
N ASP A 235 -12.09 4.65 -6.65
CA ASP A 235 -12.77 3.59 -7.39
C ASP A 235 -14.30 3.71 -7.30
N THR A 236 -14.78 4.59 -6.41
CA THR A 236 -16.21 4.81 -6.14
C THR A 236 -16.59 6.29 -6.24
N ALA A 237 -17.86 6.53 -6.55
CA ALA A 237 -18.50 7.82 -6.42
C ALA A 237 -18.46 8.29 -4.94
N PRO A 238 -18.72 9.58 -4.65
CA PRO A 238 -18.70 10.11 -3.28
C PRO A 238 -19.68 9.44 -2.30
N ASP A 239 -20.60 8.62 -2.79
CA ASP A 239 -21.50 7.81 -1.95
C ASP A 239 -20.83 6.55 -1.37
N PHE A 240 -19.63 6.18 -1.85
CA PHE A 240 -18.89 4.96 -1.51
C PHE A 240 -19.65 3.65 -1.77
N LEU A 241 -20.74 3.72 -2.54
CA LEU A 241 -21.62 2.60 -2.86
C LEU A 241 -21.66 2.31 -4.35
N THR A 242 -21.40 3.33 -5.17
CA THR A 242 -21.44 3.21 -6.63
C THR A 242 -20.02 3.19 -7.18
N ASP A 243 -19.68 2.14 -7.93
CA ASP A 243 -18.39 2.07 -8.65
C ASP A 243 -18.28 3.20 -9.69
N ASP A 244 -17.13 3.86 -9.75
CA ASP A 244 -16.84 4.90 -10.74
C ASP A 244 -16.17 4.27 -11.97
N VAL A 245 -16.93 4.09 -13.05
CA VAL A 245 -16.41 3.51 -14.31
C VAL A 245 -15.25 4.33 -14.90
N HIS A 246 -15.15 5.62 -14.56
CA HIS A 246 -14.04 6.48 -14.99
C HIS A 246 -12.73 6.14 -14.28
N ALA A 247 -12.76 5.37 -13.18
CA ALA A 247 -11.56 4.88 -12.49
C ALA A 247 -10.79 3.81 -13.29
N MET A 248 -11.33 3.37 -14.44
CA MET A 248 -10.63 2.48 -15.36
C MET A 248 -9.27 3.08 -15.74
N HIS A 249 -8.20 2.40 -15.34
CA HIS A 249 -6.86 2.91 -15.45
C HIS A 249 -5.89 1.85 -15.95
N THR A 250 -4.77 2.33 -16.48
CA THR A 250 -3.72 1.50 -17.09
C THR A 250 -2.35 1.96 -16.61
N GLY A 251 -1.45 1.01 -16.41
CA GLY A 251 -0.02 1.25 -16.27
C GLY A 251 0.62 1.18 -17.65
N CYS A 252 0.89 2.33 -18.26
CA CYS A 252 1.48 2.41 -19.58
C CYS A 252 2.84 1.70 -19.62
N PRO A 253 3.22 1.11 -20.78
CA PRO A 253 4.50 0.42 -20.90
C PRO A 253 5.67 1.34 -20.56
N VAL A 254 6.65 0.82 -19.82
CA VAL A 254 7.94 1.51 -19.66
C VAL A 254 8.69 1.43 -20.99
N VAL A 255 9.10 2.59 -21.52
CA VAL A 255 9.84 2.69 -22.77
C VAL A 255 11.34 2.70 -22.49
N LYS A 256 11.77 3.43 -21.45
CA LYS A 256 13.17 3.57 -21.07
C LYS A 256 13.33 3.70 -19.56
N GLY A 257 14.34 3.03 -19.00
CA GLY A 257 14.57 2.95 -17.56
C GLY A 257 13.75 1.85 -16.88
N VAL A 258 13.48 2.03 -15.58
CA VAL A 258 12.69 1.11 -14.75
C VAL A 258 11.72 1.94 -13.90
N LYS A 259 10.52 1.41 -13.68
CA LYS A 259 9.54 1.96 -12.75
C LYS A 259 9.43 1.05 -11.54
N TRP A 260 9.60 1.63 -10.35
CA TRP A 260 9.22 1.01 -9.09
C TRP A 260 8.08 1.81 -8.47
N ASN A 261 7.01 1.14 -8.07
CA ASN A 261 5.91 1.77 -7.34
C ASN A 261 5.38 0.84 -6.25
N ALA A 262 4.83 1.44 -5.20
CA ALA A 262 4.06 0.75 -4.20
C ALA A 262 2.58 1.14 -4.33
N VAL A 263 1.68 0.19 -4.12
CA VAL A 263 0.23 0.37 -4.21
C VAL A 263 -0.37 -0.01 -2.87
N THR A 264 -1.26 0.85 -2.36
CA THR A 264 -2.10 0.54 -1.21
C THR A 264 -3.54 0.71 -1.62
N TRP A 265 -4.29 -0.38 -1.59
CA TRP A 265 -5.73 -0.38 -1.79
C TRP A 265 -6.45 -0.14 -0.47
N ILE A 266 -7.56 0.58 -0.52
CA ILE A 266 -8.31 1.01 0.66
C ILE A 266 -9.78 0.60 0.52
N HIS A 267 -10.29 -0.10 1.52
CA HIS A 267 -11.66 -0.61 1.57
C HIS A 267 -12.64 0.36 2.24
N GLY A 268 -13.93 0.23 1.91
CA GLY A 268 -15.00 0.97 2.61
C GLY A 268 -15.25 0.47 4.05
N LYS A 269 -14.74 -0.72 4.39
CA LYS A 269 -14.83 -1.37 5.71
C LYS A 269 -13.45 -1.91 6.13
N PRO A 270 -13.24 -2.26 7.41
CA PRO A 270 -11.97 -2.85 7.85
C PRO A 270 -11.58 -4.09 7.03
N PHE A 271 -10.35 -4.11 6.52
CA PHE A 271 -9.82 -5.20 5.70
C PHE A 271 -9.06 -6.19 6.58
N GLN A 272 -9.54 -7.43 6.63
CA GLN A 272 -8.95 -8.52 7.43
C GLN A 272 -8.56 -8.07 8.85
N PRO A 273 -9.52 -7.62 9.69
CA PRO A 273 -9.23 -6.99 10.97
C PRO A 273 -8.41 -7.90 11.90
N GLU A 274 -8.67 -9.21 11.91
CA GLU A 274 -7.90 -10.17 12.70
C GLU A 274 -6.42 -10.22 12.32
N TRP A 275 -6.11 -10.10 11.03
CA TRP A 275 -4.75 -10.10 10.53
C TRP A 275 -4.04 -8.80 10.87
N TYR A 276 -4.74 -7.67 10.78
CA TYR A 276 -4.21 -6.38 11.20
C TYR A 276 -3.94 -6.32 12.71
N GLU A 277 -4.88 -6.81 13.54
CA GLU A 277 -4.71 -6.91 15.00
C GLU A 277 -3.52 -7.79 15.40
N ARG A 278 -3.25 -8.86 14.63
CA ARG A 278 -2.05 -9.68 14.80
C ARG A 278 -0.79 -8.90 14.43
N ALA A 279 -0.80 -8.20 13.31
CA ALA A 279 0.34 -7.40 12.85
C ALA A 279 0.72 -6.27 13.84
N LEU A 280 -0.23 -5.78 14.65
CA LEU A 280 0.04 -4.81 15.72
C LEU A 280 0.79 -5.42 16.92
N LYS A 281 0.69 -6.74 17.13
CA LYS A 281 1.24 -7.45 18.30
C LYS A 281 2.53 -8.20 17.97
N GLU A 282 2.63 -8.71 16.76
CA GLU A 282 3.74 -9.55 16.33
C GLU A 282 4.73 -8.75 15.48
N PRO A 283 6.05 -8.83 15.74
CA PRO A 283 7.04 -8.18 14.89
C PRO A 283 6.96 -8.73 13.47
N TYR A 284 7.29 -7.91 12.48
CA TYR A 284 7.43 -8.38 11.12
C TYR A 284 8.76 -9.11 10.97
N GLU A 285 8.69 -10.36 10.54
CA GLU A 285 9.87 -11.13 10.17
C GLU A 285 10.13 -10.94 8.68
N VAL A 286 11.30 -10.39 8.35
CA VAL A 286 11.72 -10.23 6.97
C VAL A 286 11.95 -11.63 6.38
N PRO A 287 11.27 -11.98 5.26
CA PRO A 287 11.45 -13.30 4.67
C PRO A 287 12.91 -13.51 4.23
N PRO A 288 13.43 -14.74 4.36
CA PRO A 288 14.82 -15.03 4.04
C PRO A 288 15.11 -14.76 2.56
N ASP A 289 16.33 -14.31 2.27
CA ASP A 289 16.79 -14.08 0.90
C ASP A 289 16.79 -15.40 0.12
N PRO A 290 16.02 -15.53 -0.98
CA PRO A 290 15.95 -16.75 -1.78
C PRO A 290 17.29 -17.12 -2.44
N GLY A 291 18.23 -16.18 -2.51
CA GLY A 291 19.59 -16.43 -2.96
C GLY A 291 20.39 -17.30 -1.99
N LEU A 292 20.07 -17.27 -0.70
CA LEU A 292 20.72 -18.10 0.31
C LEU A 292 20.17 -19.53 0.24
N CYS A 293 21.09 -20.50 0.21
CA CYS A 293 20.76 -21.91 0.18
C CYS A 293 20.90 -22.50 1.58
N THR A 294 19.79 -22.56 2.32
CA THR A 294 19.79 -22.98 3.73
C THR A 294 18.71 -24.03 4.00
N ASN A 295 18.83 -24.67 5.18
CA ASN A 295 17.77 -25.46 5.78
C ASN A 295 17.12 -24.61 6.88
N ALA A 296 15.85 -24.26 6.71
CA ALA A 296 15.05 -23.54 7.70
C ALA A 296 14.59 -24.43 8.86
N HIS A 297 14.73 -25.76 8.74
CA HIS A 297 14.38 -26.71 9.79
C HIS A 297 15.51 -27.71 10.09
N ALA A 298 15.70 -28.02 11.38
CA ALA A 298 16.77 -28.90 11.83
C ALA A 298 16.70 -30.34 11.28
N MET A 299 15.49 -30.80 10.94
CA MET A 299 15.24 -32.16 10.42
C MET A 299 15.37 -32.29 8.91
N CYS A 300 15.72 -31.22 8.19
CA CYS A 300 15.78 -31.23 6.73
C CYS A 300 16.68 -32.35 6.17
N ASP A 301 17.85 -32.58 6.77
CA ASP A 301 18.75 -33.65 6.33
C ASP A 301 18.16 -35.05 6.54
N GLU A 302 17.40 -35.26 7.62
CA GLU A 302 16.72 -36.53 7.86
C GLU A 302 15.57 -36.76 6.90
N TRP A 303 14.77 -35.74 6.65
CA TRP A 303 13.65 -35.79 5.72
C TRP A 303 14.13 -36.01 4.28
N ALA A 304 15.20 -35.33 3.87
CA ALA A 304 15.82 -35.56 2.57
C ALA A 304 16.28 -37.03 2.41
N LYS A 305 16.92 -37.61 3.43
CA LYS A 305 17.31 -39.04 3.44
C LYS A 305 16.12 -39.99 3.37
N LYS A 306 14.96 -39.58 3.87
CA LYS A 306 13.69 -40.34 3.80
C LYS A 306 12.94 -40.16 2.46
N GLY A 307 13.47 -39.37 1.53
CA GLY A 307 12.87 -39.15 0.22
C GLY A 307 11.84 -38.03 0.16
N GLU A 308 11.74 -37.19 1.20
CA GLU A 308 10.76 -36.10 1.25
C GLU A 308 10.99 -35.03 0.18
N CYS A 309 12.22 -34.91 -0.36
CA CYS A 309 12.49 -34.04 -1.50
C CYS A 309 11.62 -34.38 -2.71
N GLU A 310 11.19 -35.64 -2.87
CA GLU A 310 10.27 -36.05 -3.94
C GLU A 310 8.82 -36.14 -3.47
N ASN A 311 8.60 -36.62 -2.24
CA ASN A 311 7.25 -36.84 -1.70
C ASN A 311 6.56 -35.56 -1.23
N ASN A 312 7.33 -34.53 -0.88
CA ASN A 312 6.85 -33.27 -0.33
C ASN A 312 7.60 -32.06 -0.92
N LYS A 313 7.60 -31.98 -2.26
CA LYS A 313 8.37 -30.99 -3.03
C LYS A 313 8.12 -29.56 -2.60
N GLY A 314 6.86 -29.16 -2.43
CA GLY A 314 6.50 -27.78 -2.08
C GLY A 314 7.11 -27.36 -0.74
N TYR A 315 6.97 -28.18 0.31
CA TYR A 315 7.58 -27.86 1.61
C TYR A 315 9.12 -27.89 1.57
N MET A 316 9.69 -28.89 0.89
CA MET A 316 11.13 -29.14 0.93
C MET A 316 11.92 -28.20 0.02
N MET A 317 11.49 -28.05 -1.23
CA MET A 317 12.20 -27.30 -2.28
C MET A 317 11.51 -25.98 -2.64
N GLY A 318 10.23 -25.83 -2.32
CA GLY A 318 9.42 -24.67 -2.67
C GLY A 318 8.54 -24.94 -3.88
N ASP A 319 7.73 -23.94 -4.19
CA ASP A 319 6.84 -23.91 -5.35
C ASP A 319 6.76 -22.47 -5.90
N ASP A 320 5.79 -22.26 -6.80
CA ASP A 320 5.60 -20.96 -7.45
C ASP A 320 5.26 -19.85 -6.45
N ASP A 321 4.75 -20.17 -5.27
CA ASP A 321 4.30 -19.20 -4.27
C ASP A 321 5.24 -19.11 -3.06
N SER A 322 5.94 -20.19 -2.70
CA SER A 322 6.70 -20.30 -1.46
C SER A 322 8.14 -20.76 -1.64
N LEU A 323 9.04 -20.28 -0.78
CA LEU A 323 10.42 -20.77 -0.71
C LEU A 323 10.48 -22.07 0.09
N GLY A 324 11.17 -23.08 -0.43
CA GLY A 324 11.35 -24.35 0.28
C GLY A 324 12.14 -24.23 1.58
N ASN A 325 11.76 -25.04 2.56
CA ASN A 325 12.39 -25.06 3.89
C ASN A 325 13.69 -25.87 3.93
N CYS A 326 13.93 -26.77 2.98
CA CYS A 326 15.01 -27.76 3.02
C CYS A 326 15.84 -27.78 1.72
N ARG A 327 15.97 -26.62 1.08
CA ARG A 327 16.58 -26.50 -0.25
C ARG A 327 18.03 -26.97 -0.28
N LEU A 328 18.79 -26.71 0.78
CA LEU A 328 20.17 -27.19 0.90
C LEU A 328 20.23 -28.72 1.00
N ALA A 329 19.45 -29.33 1.91
CA ALA A 329 19.40 -30.78 2.07
C ALA A 329 18.95 -31.50 0.79
N CYS A 330 18.00 -30.92 0.06
CA CYS A 330 17.51 -31.45 -1.21
C CYS A 330 18.36 -31.10 -2.42
N LYS A 331 19.46 -30.34 -2.25
CA LYS A 331 20.31 -29.84 -3.34
C LYS A 331 19.52 -29.08 -4.42
N ALA A 332 18.50 -28.35 -4.00
CA ALA A 332 17.65 -27.53 -4.86
C ALA A 332 18.27 -26.16 -5.18
N CYS A 333 19.42 -25.84 -4.58
CA CYS A 333 20.18 -24.60 -4.80
C CYS A 333 21.68 -24.82 -4.59
N LEU A 334 22.47 -23.83 -5.02
CA LEU A 334 23.92 -23.79 -4.83
C LEU A 334 24.25 -23.23 -3.44
N GLU A 335 25.21 -23.83 -2.74
CA GLU A 335 25.77 -23.22 -1.54
C GLU A 335 26.69 -22.06 -1.95
N CYS A 336 26.32 -20.83 -1.56
CA CYS A 336 26.96 -19.60 -1.98
C CYS A 336 27.60 -18.88 -0.78
N ASP A 337 28.79 -18.31 -0.94
CA ASP A 337 29.29 -17.26 -0.04
C ASP A 337 28.38 -16.03 -0.18
N GLU A 338 28.03 -15.38 0.93
CA GLU A 338 27.13 -14.20 0.93
C GLU A 338 27.65 -13.03 0.08
N ARG A 339 28.95 -12.99 -0.22
CA ARG A 339 29.56 -11.98 -1.08
C ARG A 339 29.55 -12.37 -2.56
N ASP A 340 29.28 -13.64 -2.89
CA ASP A 340 29.15 -14.10 -4.26
C ASP A 340 27.77 -13.77 -4.84
N LYS A 341 27.66 -12.52 -5.31
CA LYS A 341 26.44 -12.00 -5.93
C LYS A 341 25.98 -12.82 -7.14
N ASN A 342 26.89 -13.46 -7.87
CA ASN A 342 26.52 -14.26 -9.03
C ASN A 342 25.90 -15.59 -8.62
N CYS A 343 26.46 -16.26 -7.63
CA CYS A 343 25.89 -17.48 -7.07
C CYS A 343 24.50 -17.21 -6.47
N LEU A 344 24.37 -16.17 -5.64
CA LEU A 344 23.08 -15.77 -5.07
C LEU A 344 22.04 -15.43 -6.16
N ARG A 345 22.47 -14.78 -7.25
CA ARG A 345 21.61 -14.48 -8.40
C ARG A 345 21.07 -15.76 -9.05
N VAL A 346 21.93 -16.74 -9.31
CA VAL A 346 21.54 -18.03 -9.90
C VAL A 346 20.48 -18.72 -9.03
N ASN A 347 20.66 -18.72 -7.71
CA ASN A 347 19.68 -19.30 -6.79
C ASN A 347 18.33 -18.59 -6.81
N ARG A 348 18.31 -17.24 -6.87
CA ARG A 348 17.06 -16.47 -6.95
C ARG A 348 16.31 -16.76 -8.25
N GLU A 349 17.02 -16.69 -9.39
CA GLU A 349 16.45 -16.93 -10.72
C GLU A 349 15.89 -18.36 -10.82
N ALA A 350 16.61 -19.37 -10.31
CA ALA A 350 16.17 -20.76 -10.29
C ALA A 350 14.90 -20.99 -9.45
N SER A 351 14.65 -20.14 -8.45
CA SER A 351 13.45 -20.20 -7.60
C SER A 351 12.36 -19.20 -8.02
N GLY A 352 12.47 -18.61 -9.23
CA GLY A 352 11.45 -17.73 -9.80
C GLY A 352 11.44 -16.29 -9.24
N TYR A 353 12.46 -15.90 -8.48
CA TYR A 353 12.59 -14.55 -7.93
C TYR A 353 13.39 -13.64 -8.86
N LEU A 354 13.02 -12.36 -8.89
CA LEU A 354 13.70 -11.34 -9.66
C LEU A 354 15.12 -11.12 -9.13
N HIS A 355 16.08 -11.04 -10.03
CA HIS A 355 17.39 -10.51 -9.70
C HIS A 355 17.32 -8.99 -9.51
N PHE A 356 17.55 -8.53 -8.29
CA PHE A 356 17.63 -7.10 -8.00
C PHE A 356 18.95 -6.49 -8.49
N ASN A 357 18.84 -5.39 -9.22
CA ASN A 357 19.97 -4.60 -9.70
C ASN A 357 19.97 -3.19 -9.08
N GLU A 358 20.97 -2.92 -8.25
CA GLU A 358 21.15 -1.65 -7.54
C GLU A 358 21.20 -0.43 -8.49
N THR A 359 21.70 -0.60 -9.72
CA THR A 359 21.81 0.52 -10.67
C THR A 359 20.43 1.01 -11.15
N GLU A 360 19.37 0.22 -10.97
CA GLU A 360 17.99 0.63 -11.30
C GLU A 360 17.51 1.80 -10.44
N LEU A 361 18.12 2.01 -9.27
CA LEU A 361 17.66 2.99 -8.30
C LEU A 361 18.10 4.43 -8.60
N GLN A 362 18.95 4.64 -9.62
CA GLN A 362 19.37 5.97 -10.09
C GLN A 362 19.87 6.90 -8.96
N GLY A 363 20.56 6.35 -7.96
CA GLY A 363 21.09 7.11 -6.83
C GLY A 363 20.07 7.41 -5.71
N LEU A 364 18.96 6.67 -5.66
CA LEU A 364 18.08 6.56 -4.49
C LEU A 364 18.74 5.78 -3.34
#